data_AF-A0A6A7KGT1-F1
#
_entry.id   AF-A0A6A7KGT1-F1
#
_cell.length_a   1.000
_cell.length_b   1.000
_cell.length_c   1.000
_cell.angle_alpha   90.00
_cell.angle_beta   90.00
_cell.angle_gamma   90.00
#
_symmetry.space_group_name_H-M   'P 1'
#
loop_
_entity.id
_entity.type
_entity.pdbx_description
1 polymer ?
#
loop_
_entity_poly.entity_id
_entity_poly.type
_entity_poly.pdbx_seq_one_letter_code
_entity_poly.pdbx_strand_id
1 'polypeptide(L)'
;MYQKFGYHFHAYQPGDVIYIHDGSGWDPIKYSERLSPVSLKIRDVEVKSRNWTRTVIKAYEYTSDALGSLKSGSVSVDFEPFTLYMILRYKPKIYGEIVDLLMNKVEPVVTTPFHPIVPHLSTFEQEILARISFDFYEPFIKDRDVVGYWLPENVITREAAKIVAESTQKEILFLLDERQFVGLHLPQAKFSCNTYKCDDKTAYVFGRDHQLSDAFAFNTLDVDGLVRAVVEGRVDVFKENAGIPYLVYLASDLEALLSNPQQLDKFLGWVARLEEKGVEAINAVEFIRKKKREEFKKLEGECTENFRINVKDYSSWSDYYDLSIDGRTSDMRWLGMRREDGKVINRLYKGNKVSQLWKYAFTKLFRELNRSIRFGVVDLIRKYLPEAEIDAIKEFLVRYARIFFREHYEYFEMDTTVEYVMGPIKDLDPTLALRLGRIYYIMLLANHSCPRFWENIDTRVTFGNVSAISKALIELMKVYIEENMHERANYILLEYMKLLAFPQLYYDYELFKMPGLEGWETSEQAWFESLKSEVPNCDYNVVTRAALFVGKEDLPEDIKSAIEVLYDLRKAVADTGHIPGEMHGNWENREWCEHRAKL
;
A
#
# COMPACT_ATOMS: atom_id res chain seq x y z
N MET A 1 0.25 1.76 -36.62
CA MET A 1 -1.05 2.22 -36.09
C MET A 1 -0.80 3.46 -35.23
N TYR A 2 -1.80 4.31 -35.03
CA TYR A 2 -1.71 5.44 -34.09
C TYR A 2 -1.96 5.00 -32.64
N GLN A 3 -2.61 3.84 -32.45
CA GLN A 3 -2.69 3.13 -31.19
C GLN A 3 -1.32 2.94 -30.53
N LYS A 4 -1.27 3.22 -29.24
CA LYS A 4 -0.15 3.00 -28.33
C LYS A 4 -0.58 2.04 -27.23
N PHE A 5 0.38 1.34 -26.65
CA PHE A 5 0.18 0.42 -25.54
C PHE A 5 1.04 0.83 -24.36
N GLY A 6 0.45 0.95 -23.18
CA GLY A 6 1.17 1.25 -21.94
C GLY A 6 0.81 0.25 -20.87
N TYR A 7 1.83 -0.26 -20.18
CA TYR A 7 1.65 -1.11 -19.00
C TYR A 7 2.34 -0.48 -17.80
N HIS A 8 1.66 -0.54 -16.66
CA HIS A 8 2.22 -0.16 -15.38
C HIS A 8 2.26 -1.35 -14.42
N PHE A 9 3.36 -1.46 -13.68
CA PHE A 9 3.53 -2.46 -12.62
C PHE A 9 3.68 -1.79 -11.26
N HIS A 10 2.87 -2.22 -10.31
CA HIS A 10 2.94 -1.81 -8.90
C HIS A 10 3.67 -2.86 -8.07
N ALA A 11 4.82 -2.54 -7.48
CA ALA A 11 5.60 -3.49 -6.68
C ALA A 11 5.50 -3.17 -5.18
N TYR A 12 4.98 -4.13 -4.41
CA TYR A 12 4.81 -3.93 -2.97
C TYR A 12 4.82 -5.26 -2.19
N GLN A 13 5.53 -5.27 -1.07
CA GLN A 13 5.52 -6.33 -0.08
C GLN A 13 5.25 -5.75 1.32
N PRO A 14 4.27 -6.29 2.08
CA PRO A 14 4.02 -5.86 3.46
C PRO A 14 5.14 -6.23 4.45
N GLY A 15 6.15 -6.99 3.99
CA GLY A 15 7.15 -7.58 4.86
C GLY A 15 6.64 -8.81 5.61
N ASP A 16 7.54 -9.44 6.37
CA ASP A 16 7.26 -10.57 7.26
C ASP A 16 7.59 -10.22 8.71
N VAL A 17 7.47 -8.95 9.09
CA VAL A 17 7.75 -8.44 10.45
C VAL A 17 6.78 -9.05 11.46
N ILE A 18 7.32 -9.72 12.48
CA ILE A 18 6.52 -10.28 13.59
C ILE A 18 6.81 -9.60 14.93
N TYR A 19 7.97 -8.96 15.09
CA TYR A 19 8.34 -8.21 16.28
C TYR A 19 9.43 -7.20 15.95
N ILE A 20 9.22 -5.94 16.31
CA ILE A 20 10.18 -4.87 16.13
C ILE A 20 11.05 -4.78 17.39
N HIS A 21 12.37 -4.86 17.21
CA HIS A 21 13.32 -4.81 18.32
C HIS A 21 13.34 -3.41 18.94
N ASP A 22 13.64 -3.30 20.24
CA ASP A 22 13.91 -2.02 20.88
C ASP A 22 14.96 -1.22 20.11
N GLY A 23 14.78 0.10 20.09
CA GLY A 23 15.71 1.00 19.42
C GLY A 23 15.53 2.44 19.88
N SER A 24 16.61 3.21 19.81
CA SER A 24 16.63 4.62 20.23
C SER A 24 15.88 5.55 19.27
N GLY A 25 15.60 5.10 18.05
CA GLY A 25 15.08 5.94 16.96
C GLY A 25 16.16 6.70 16.19
N TRP A 26 17.43 6.52 16.54
CA TRP A 26 18.55 7.13 15.81
C TRP A 26 18.93 6.35 14.56
N ASP A 27 18.41 5.15 14.36
CA ASP A 27 18.75 4.26 13.25
C ASP A 27 17.47 3.69 12.64
N PRO A 28 17.53 3.19 11.40
CA PRO A 28 16.47 2.36 10.84
C PRO A 28 16.05 1.23 11.78
N ILE A 29 14.77 0.88 11.75
CA ILE A 29 14.23 -0.18 12.61
C ILE A 29 14.90 -1.53 12.31
N LYS A 30 15.09 -2.32 13.37
CA LYS A 30 15.47 -3.74 13.29
C LYS A 30 14.29 -4.58 13.77
N TYR A 31 14.15 -5.77 13.22
CA TYR A 31 13.00 -6.62 13.51
C TYR A 31 13.31 -8.11 13.32
N SER A 32 12.53 -8.92 14.01
CA SER A 32 12.40 -10.35 13.76
C SER A 32 11.38 -10.58 12.65
N GLU A 33 11.73 -11.48 11.73
CA GLU A 33 10.85 -11.90 10.64
C GLU A 33 10.24 -13.27 10.91
N ARG A 34 9.09 -13.52 10.29
CA ARG A 34 8.47 -14.84 10.19
C ARG A 34 9.44 -15.84 9.57
N LEU A 35 9.37 -17.09 10.04
CA LEU A 35 10.02 -18.25 9.44
C LEU A 35 8.93 -19.22 8.97
N SER A 36 8.54 -19.06 7.71
CA SER A 36 7.50 -19.79 6.99
C SER A 36 8.00 -20.15 5.60
N PRO A 37 8.86 -21.19 5.48
CA PRO A 37 9.53 -21.48 4.22
C PRO A 37 8.55 -21.66 3.05
N VAL A 38 8.86 -20.99 1.94
CA VAL A 38 8.05 -20.99 0.73
C VAL A 38 8.95 -20.87 -0.49
N SER A 39 8.43 -21.30 -1.64
CA SER A 39 9.09 -21.18 -2.93
C SER A 39 8.13 -20.75 -4.03
N LEU A 40 8.69 -20.08 -5.04
CA LEU A 40 8.00 -19.69 -6.28
C LEU A 40 8.71 -20.36 -7.46
N LYS A 41 7.94 -20.90 -8.40
CA LYS A 41 8.48 -21.45 -9.64
C LYS A 41 8.43 -20.39 -10.74
N ILE A 42 9.59 -20.03 -11.28
CA ILE A 42 9.76 -19.04 -12.35
C ILE A 42 10.48 -19.73 -13.49
N ARG A 43 9.80 -19.93 -14.63
CA ARG A 43 10.26 -20.83 -15.70
C ARG A 43 10.63 -22.21 -15.12
N ASP A 44 11.89 -22.61 -15.27
CA ASP A 44 12.43 -23.88 -14.76
C ASP A 44 13.18 -23.73 -13.42
N VAL A 45 13.19 -22.52 -12.82
CA VAL A 45 13.89 -22.23 -11.57
C VAL A 45 12.91 -22.21 -10.40
N GLU A 46 13.28 -22.87 -9.31
CA GLU A 46 12.61 -22.75 -8.01
C GLU A 46 13.33 -21.72 -7.14
N VAL A 47 12.68 -20.59 -6.90
CA VAL A 47 13.17 -19.55 -6.00
C VAL A 47 12.64 -19.84 -4.60
N LYS A 48 13.51 -20.28 -3.69
CA LYS A 48 13.14 -20.62 -2.31
C LYS A 48 13.76 -19.68 -1.28
N SER A 49 13.03 -19.36 -0.21
CA SER A 49 13.56 -18.62 0.93
C SER A 49 12.87 -18.97 2.25
N ARG A 50 13.19 -18.20 3.30
CA ARG A 50 12.73 -18.42 4.68
C ARG A 50 11.28 -18.01 4.93
N ASN A 51 10.74 -17.13 4.09
CA ASN A 51 9.40 -16.55 4.17
C ASN A 51 9.01 -15.97 2.81
N TRP A 52 7.79 -15.42 2.72
CA TRP A 52 7.24 -14.88 1.47
C TRP A 52 8.06 -13.69 0.97
N THR A 53 8.28 -12.68 1.82
CA THR A 53 8.99 -11.45 1.43
C THR A 53 10.37 -11.75 0.88
N ARG A 54 11.18 -12.57 1.55
CA ARG A 54 12.52 -12.92 1.05
C ARG A 54 12.50 -13.78 -0.21
N THR A 55 11.41 -14.48 -0.47
CA THR A 55 11.23 -15.27 -1.70
C THR A 55 10.92 -14.33 -2.87
N VAL A 56 9.98 -13.40 -2.68
CA VAL A 56 9.63 -12.38 -3.69
C VAL A 56 10.80 -11.44 -3.97
N ILE A 57 11.55 -10.99 -2.95
CA ILE A 57 12.75 -10.15 -3.17
C ILE A 57 13.75 -10.82 -4.11
N LYS A 58 13.97 -12.14 -3.98
CA LYS A 58 14.83 -12.88 -4.92
C LYS A 58 14.18 -12.99 -6.31
N ALA A 59 12.86 -13.14 -6.36
CA ALA A 59 12.12 -13.23 -7.61
C ALA A 59 12.13 -11.91 -8.40
N TYR A 60 12.29 -10.75 -7.74
CA TYR A 60 12.41 -9.47 -8.43
C TYR A 60 13.64 -9.34 -9.32
N GLU A 61 14.70 -10.13 -9.11
CA GLU A 61 15.84 -10.22 -10.06
C GLU A 61 15.32 -10.62 -11.46
N TYR A 62 14.42 -11.61 -11.52
CA TYR A 62 13.85 -12.12 -12.76
C TYR A 62 12.86 -11.13 -13.40
N THR A 63 12.10 -10.37 -12.61
CA THR A 63 11.24 -9.31 -13.16
C THR A 63 12.09 -8.16 -13.68
N SER A 64 13.15 -7.78 -12.97
CA SER A 64 14.08 -6.73 -13.40
C SER A 64 14.73 -7.10 -14.74
N ASP A 65 15.23 -8.34 -14.86
CA ASP A 65 15.82 -8.85 -16.11
C ASP A 65 14.82 -8.82 -17.28
N ALA A 66 13.59 -9.29 -17.04
CA ALA A 66 12.55 -9.28 -18.08
C ALA A 66 12.20 -7.85 -18.51
N LEU A 67 11.95 -6.94 -17.57
CA LEU A 67 11.63 -5.55 -17.88
C LEU A 67 12.83 -4.81 -18.53
N GLY A 68 14.06 -5.13 -18.13
CA GLY A 68 15.28 -4.58 -18.71
C GLY A 68 15.52 -5.00 -20.16
N SER A 69 14.89 -6.10 -20.61
CA SER A 69 14.94 -6.56 -22.01
C SER A 69 13.99 -5.80 -22.95
N LEU A 70 13.04 -5.03 -22.40
CA LEU A 70 12.12 -4.21 -23.19
C LEU A 70 12.84 -2.96 -23.74
N LYS A 71 12.20 -2.32 -24.72
CA LYS A 71 12.65 -1.00 -25.17
C LYS A 71 12.50 0.02 -24.04
N SER A 72 13.44 0.97 -23.99
CA SER A 72 13.43 2.02 -22.98
C SER A 72 12.14 2.83 -23.03
N GLY A 73 11.55 3.08 -21.88
CA GLY A 73 10.31 3.84 -21.74
C GLY A 73 9.03 3.10 -22.14
N SER A 74 9.08 1.78 -22.42
CA SER A 74 7.89 1.02 -22.79
C SER A 74 6.87 0.82 -21.67
N VAL A 75 7.34 0.75 -20.41
CA VAL A 75 6.49 0.52 -19.22
C VAL A 75 6.84 1.49 -18.10
N SER A 76 5.94 1.61 -17.12
CA SER A 76 6.18 2.34 -15.87
C SER A 76 6.13 1.42 -14.67
N VAL A 77 6.93 1.70 -13.65
CA VAL A 77 6.99 0.88 -12.42
C VAL A 77 7.05 1.79 -11.19
N ASP A 78 6.27 1.48 -10.17
CA ASP A 78 6.51 1.99 -8.83
C ASP A 78 6.97 0.86 -7.91
N PHE A 79 7.81 1.20 -6.93
CA PHE A 79 8.17 0.34 -5.83
C PHE A 79 7.80 1.05 -4.53
N GLU A 80 6.96 0.41 -3.72
CA GLU A 80 6.64 0.94 -2.40
C GLU A 80 7.95 1.18 -1.59
N PRO A 81 8.14 2.37 -0.99
CA PRO A 81 9.40 2.75 -0.35
C PRO A 81 10.01 1.74 0.62
N PHE A 82 9.20 1.15 1.51
CA PHE A 82 9.70 0.15 2.46
C PHE A 82 10.02 -1.19 1.78
N THR A 83 9.30 -1.54 0.71
CA THR A 83 9.61 -2.70 -0.14
C THR A 83 10.98 -2.54 -0.78
N LEU A 84 11.25 -1.40 -1.42
CA LEU A 84 12.56 -1.13 -2.04
C LEU A 84 13.68 -1.10 -0.98
N TYR A 85 13.40 -0.54 0.19
CA TYR A 85 14.33 -0.54 1.31
C TYR A 85 14.60 -1.95 1.86
N MET A 86 13.60 -2.83 1.96
CA MET A 86 13.80 -4.24 2.33
C MET A 86 14.67 -4.98 1.31
N ILE A 87 14.52 -4.69 0.00
CA ILE A 87 15.40 -5.22 -1.04
C ILE A 87 16.84 -4.76 -0.79
N LEU A 88 17.07 -3.47 -0.52
CA LEU A 88 18.40 -2.94 -0.21
C LEU A 88 19.03 -3.66 0.99
N ARG A 89 18.29 -3.83 2.08
CA ARG A 89 18.78 -4.45 3.32
C ARG A 89 19.06 -5.95 3.16
N TYR A 90 18.30 -6.66 2.33
CA TYR A 90 18.45 -8.12 2.18
C TYR A 90 19.34 -8.52 1.00
N LYS A 91 19.20 -7.84 -0.14
CA LYS A 91 19.84 -8.14 -1.42
C LYS A 91 20.25 -6.84 -2.13
N PRO A 92 21.32 -6.15 -1.67
CA PRO A 92 21.76 -4.87 -2.23
C PRO A 92 22.13 -4.95 -3.73
N LYS A 93 22.56 -6.11 -4.23
CA LYS A 93 22.76 -6.34 -5.67
C LYS A 93 21.45 -6.16 -6.47
N ILE A 94 20.38 -6.81 -6.04
CA ILE A 94 19.05 -6.72 -6.68
C ILE A 94 18.53 -5.29 -6.58
N TYR A 95 18.75 -4.61 -5.45
CA TYR A 95 18.42 -3.19 -5.32
C TYR A 95 19.15 -2.34 -6.37
N GLY A 96 20.46 -2.53 -6.56
CA GLY A 96 21.23 -1.81 -7.56
C GLY A 96 20.72 -2.04 -8.99
N GLU A 97 20.34 -3.27 -9.32
CA GLU A 97 19.74 -3.63 -10.62
C GLU A 97 18.37 -2.95 -10.83
N ILE A 98 17.52 -2.91 -9.79
CA ILE A 98 16.22 -2.23 -9.84
C ILE A 98 16.39 -0.72 -9.92
N VAL A 99 17.34 -0.13 -9.19
CA VAL A 99 17.66 1.30 -9.29
C VAL A 99 18.12 1.66 -10.69
N ASP A 100 19.02 0.87 -11.29
CA ASP A 100 19.45 1.08 -12.68
C ASP A 100 18.26 0.99 -13.65
N LEU A 101 17.38 0.01 -13.47
CA LEU A 101 16.14 -0.13 -14.24
C LEU A 101 15.27 1.14 -14.14
N LEU A 102 15.03 1.65 -12.93
CA LEU A 102 14.21 2.85 -12.68
C LEU A 102 14.87 4.13 -13.19
N MET A 103 16.19 4.24 -13.15
CA MET A 103 16.88 5.43 -13.67
C MET A 103 16.96 5.44 -15.20
N ASN A 104 17.18 4.28 -15.82
CA ASN A 104 17.67 4.21 -17.19
C ASN A 104 16.77 3.45 -18.18
N LYS A 105 15.76 2.70 -17.72
CA LYS A 105 14.98 1.80 -18.59
C LYS A 105 13.48 2.02 -18.53
N VAL A 106 12.89 2.02 -17.34
CA VAL A 106 11.43 2.17 -17.15
C VAL A 106 11.10 3.56 -16.61
N GLU A 107 9.84 3.98 -16.73
CA GLU A 107 9.39 5.22 -16.08
C GLU A 107 9.10 4.96 -14.59
N PRO A 108 9.87 5.52 -13.64
CA PRO A 108 9.55 5.49 -12.23
C PRO A 108 8.26 6.26 -11.94
N VAL A 109 7.39 5.62 -11.17
CA VAL A 109 6.14 6.19 -10.67
C VAL A 109 6.26 6.30 -9.16
N VAL A 110 5.90 7.47 -8.61
CA VAL A 110 5.94 7.75 -7.18
C VAL A 110 4.80 7.00 -6.50
N THR A 111 5.02 6.42 -5.32
CA THR A 111 3.95 5.82 -4.52
C THR A 111 4.10 6.10 -3.03
N THR A 112 3.01 5.87 -2.29
CA THR A 112 2.89 6.16 -0.87
C THR A 112 3.61 5.11 0.00
N PRO A 113 4.50 5.51 0.93
CA PRO A 113 5.10 4.61 1.90
C PRO A 113 4.07 3.80 2.68
N PHE A 114 4.39 2.54 2.94
CA PHE A 114 3.62 1.58 3.73
C PHE A 114 2.25 1.20 3.15
N HIS A 115 1.95 1.61 1.91
CA HIS A 115 0.74 1.20 1.19
C HIS A 115 -0.59 1.26 2.01
N PRO A 116 -0.93 2.37 2.68
CA PRO A 116 -2.22 2.51 3.36
C PRO A 116 -3.33 2.86 2.36
N ILE A 117 -4.58 2.57 2.68
CA ILE A 117 -5.70 3.22 1.97
C ILE A 117 -5.70 4.70 2.36
N VAL A 118 -5.15 5.55 1.49
CA VAL A 118 -4.86 6.96 1.80
C VAL A 118 -6.12 7.71 2.29
N PRO A 119 -7.29 7.62 1.63
CA PRO A 119 -8.52 8.26 2.13
C PRO A 119 -9.04 7.70 3.47
N HIS A 120 -8.55 6.55 3.93
CA HIS A 120 -8.86 6.03 5.25
C HIS A 120 -7.94 6.58 6.33
N LEU A 121 -6.92 7.39 6.02
CA LEU A 121 -6.10 8.07 7.02
C LEU A 121 -6.61 9.48 7.33
N SER A 122 -6.12 10.09 8.42
CA SER A 122 -6.38 11.53 8.65
C SER A 122 -5.52 12.36 7.71
N THR A 123 -5.97 13.56 7.38
CA THR A 123 -5.24 14.50 6.51
C THR A 123 -3.80 14.75 6.96
N PHE A 124 -3.54 14.80 8.27
CA PHE A 124 -2.19 14.94 8.82
C PHE A 124 -1.24 13.80 8.38
N GLU A 125 -1.67 12.55 8.51
CA GLU A 125 -0.89 11.39 8.07
C GLU A 125 -0.76 11.37 6.54
N GLN A 126 -1.81 11.74 5.80
CA GLN A 126 -1.79 11.81 4.34
C GLN A 126 -0.77 12.85 3.84
N GLU A 127 -0.70 14.02 4.46
CA GLU A 127 0.24 15.09 4.10
C GLU A 127 1.70 14.66 4.33
N ILE A 128 2.00 14.06 5.49
CA ILE A 128 3.34 13.56 5.78
C ILE A 128 3.73 12.48 4.78
N LEU A 129 2.85 11.49 4.55
CA LEU A 129 3.13 10.42 3.61
C LEU A 129 3.33 10.92 2.19
N ALA A 130 2.48 11.84 1.69
CA ALA A 130 2.61 12.40 0.35
C ALA A 130 3.95 13.11 0.15
N ARG A 131 4.40 13.87 1.16
CA ARG A 131 5.70 14.55 1.13
C ARG A 131 6.87 13.58 1.19
N ILE A 132 6.78 12.53 2.01
CA ILE A 132 7.79 11.44 2.05
C ILE A 132 7.85 10.72 0.70
N SER A 133 6.71 10.48 0.03
CA SER A 133 6.68 9.83 -1.29
C SER A 133 7.58 10.56 -2.29
N PHE A 134 7.45 11.89 -2.41
CA PHE A 134 8.29 12.68 -3.33
C PHE A 134 9.74 12.77 -2.86
N ASP A 135 9.97 12.91 -1.55
CA ASP A 135 11.31 12.98 -0.97
C ASP A 135 12.12 11.70 -1.22
N PHE A 136 11.51 10.53 -1.02
CA PHE A 136 12.11 9.22 -1.29
C PHE A 136 12.38 9.03 -2.79
N TYR A 137 11.47 9.49 -3.64
CA TYR A 137 11.60 9.32 -5.09
C TYR A 137 12.47 10.37 -5.78
N GLU A 138 12.92 11.41 -5.07
CA GLU A 138 13.71 12.51 -5.62
C GLU A 138 14.88 12.06 -6.50
N PRO A 139 15.69 11.02 -6.15
CA PRO A 139 16.77 10.53 -7.01
C PRO A 139 16.32 10.12 -8.42
N PHE A 140 15.07 9.64 -8.54
CA PHE A 140 14.50 9.14 -9.78
C PHE A 140 13.78 10.22 -10.59
N ILE A 141 13.25 11.26 -9.92
CA ILE A 141 12.29 12.20 -10.50
C ILE A 141 12.74 13.66 -10.54
N LYS A 142 13.88 14.03 -9.95
CA LYS A 142 14.34 15.42 -9.83
C LYS A 142 14.26 16.23 -11.13
N ASP A 143 14.68 15.64 -12.26
CA ASP A 143 14.77 16.31 -13.57
C ASP A 143 13.49 16.16 -14.42
N ARG A 144 12.39 15.66 -13.84
CA ARG A 144 11.13 15.39 -14.54
C ARG A 144 10.08 16.46 -14.24
N ASP A 145 9.40 16.94 -15.28
CA ASP A 145 8.31 17.94 -15.20
C ASP A 145 6.95 17.30 -14.88
N VAL A 146 6.65 16.18 -15.53
CA VAL A 146 5.48 15.32 -15.27
C VAL A 146 5.94 14.04 -14.59
N VAL A 147 5.27 13.62 -13.53
CA VAL A 147 5.54 12.35 -12.82
C VAL A 147 4.26 11.56 -12.60
N GLY A 148 4.35 10.24 -12.74
CA GLY A 148 3.25 9.36 -12.34
C GLY A 148 3.14 9.25 -10.82
N TYR A 149 1.93 9.09 -10.31
CA TYR A 149 1.66 8.79 -8.92
C TYR A 149 0.70 7.61 -8.79
N TRP A 150 1.12 6.59 -8.04
CA TRP A 150 0.32 5.43 -7.67
C TRP A 150 -0.23 5.58 -6.26
N LEU A 151 -1.54 5.80 -6.15
CA LEU A 151 -2.23 5.69 -4.87
C LEU A 151 -2.43 4.19 -4.55
N PRO A 152 -2.15 3.74 -3.32
CA PRO A 152 -2.44 2.37 -2.90
C PRO A 152 -3.86 1.95 -3.24
N GLU A 153 -3.98 0.84 -3.96
CA GLU A 153 -5.24 0.30 -4.49
C GLU A 153 -6.02 1.25 -5.42
N ASN A 154 -5.37 2.31 -5.88
CA ASN A 154 -5.94 3.46 -6.58
C ASN A 154 -7.15 4.07 -5.84
N VAL A 155 -7.26 3.87 -4.52
CA VAL A 155 -8.33 4.45 -3.72
C VAL A 155 -8.07 5.96 -3.59
N ILE A 156 -8.93 6.75 -4.21
CA ILE A 156 -8.74 8.19 -4.37
C ILE A 156 -9.98 8.96 -3.92
N THR A 157 -9.77 10.13 -3.33
CA THR A 157 -10.78 11.16 -3.17
C THR A 157 -10.22 12.49 -3.67
N ARG A 158 -11.08 13.47 -3.91
CA ARG A 158 -10.61 14.83 -4.26
C ARG A 158 -9.66 15.41 -3.22
N GLU A 159 -9.93 15.19 -1.94
CA GLU A 159 -9.07 15.64 -0.84
C GLU A 159 -7.69 14.98 -0.87
N ALA A 160 -7.63 13.64 -1.02
CA ALA A 160 -6.36 12.93 -1.10
C ALA A 160 -5.55 13.35 -2.35
N ALA A 161 -6.22 13.56 -3.49
CA ALA A 161 -5.60 14.04 -4.70
C ALA A 161 -5.03 15.46 -4.56
N LYS A 162 -5.76 16.34 -3.88
CA LYS A 162 -5.30 17.70 -3.53
C LYS A 162 -4.02 17.64 -2.68
N ILE A 163 -4.03 16.87 -1.60
CA ILE A 163 -2.87 16.73 -0.70
C ILE A 163 -1.62 16.25 -1.47
N VAL A 164 -1.77 15.25 -2.35
CA VAL A 164 -0.67 14.76 -3.19
C VAL A 164 -0.20 15.83 -4.16
N ALA A 165 -1.12 16.49 -4.88
CA ALA A 165 -0.78 17.52 -5.86
C ALA A 165 -0.12 18.75 -5.21
N GLU A 166 -0.49 19.13 -3.99
CA GLU A 166 0.11 20.23 -3.24
C GLU A 166 1.50 19.88 -2.67
N SER A 167 1.80 18.60 -2.49
CA SER A 167 3.09 18.12 -1.96
C SER A 167 4.25 18.18 -2.95
N THR A 168 4.01 18.64 -4.19
CA THR A 168 5.06 18.82 -5.20
C THR A 168 4.78 20.02 -6.12
N GLN A 169 5.84 20.50 -6.79
CA GLN A 169 5.75 21.47 -7.87
C GLN A 169 5.64 20.81 -9.26
N LYS A 170 5.81 19.50 -9.34
CA LYS A 170 5.72 18.72 -10.59
C LYS A 170 4.25 18.53 -10.98
N GLU A 171 4.00 18.38 -12.28
CA GLU A 171 2.68 17.96 -12.77
C GLU A 171 2.48 16.47 -12.50
N ILE A 172 1.29 16.10 -12.00
CA ILE A 172 0.99 14.72 -11.60
C ILE A 172 0.17 14.02 -12.66
N LEU A 173 0.50 12.76 -12.95
CA LEU A 173 -0.39 11.80 -13.58
C LEU A 173 -0.87 10.79 -12.53
N PHE A 174 -2.16 10.79 -12.20
CA PHE A 174 -2.75 9.70 -11.43
C PHE A 174 -3.02 8.50 -12.32
N LEU A 175 -2.44 7.36 -11.95
CA LEU A 175 -2.68 6.06 -12.57
C LEU A 175 -3.82 5.36 -11.81
N LEU A 176 -4.95 5.18 -12.47
CA LEU A 176 -6.22 4.71 -11.90
C LEU A 176 -6.81 3.55 -12.72
N ASP A 177 -8.08 3.24 -12.49
CA ASP A 177 -8.92 2.30 -13.24
C ASP A 177 -10.07 3.02 -13.97
N GLU A 178 -10.40 2.61 -15.20
CA GLU A 178 -11.45 3.29 -15.98
C GLU A 178 -12.84 3.21 -15.32
N ARG A 179 -13.07 2.21 -14.45
CA ARG A 179 -14.30 2.08 -13.64
C ARG A 179 -14.44 3.16 -12.57
N GLN A 180 -13.42 3.98 -12.34
CA GLN A 180 -13.45 5.09 -11.40
C GLN A 180 -14.03 6.39 -12.00
N PHE A 181 -14.14 6.46 -13.34
CA PHE A 181 -14.54 7.69 -14.02
C PHE A 181 -16.04 7.97 -13.95
N VAL A 182 -16.40 9.23 -13.72
CA VAL A 182 -17.79 9.73 -13.64
C VAL A 182 -17.98 10.94 -14.56
N GLY A 183 -19.21 11.10 -15.07
CA GLY A 183 -19.58 12.26 -15.89
C GLY A 183 -18.91 12.31 -17.27
N LEU A 184 -18.62 11.15 -17.87
CA LEU A 184 -18.09 11.08 -19.24
C LEU A 184 -19.17 11.48 -20.26
N HIS A 185 -18.82 12.31 -21.25
CA HIS A 185 -19.65 12.61 -22.43
C HIS A 185 -19.17 11.87 -23.68
N LEU A 186 -20.03 11.73 -24.70
CA LEU A 186 -19.97 10.69 -25.73
C LEU A 186 -18.92 10.80 -26.87
N PRO A 187 -17.89 11.68 -26.82
CA PRO A 187 -16.59 11.30 -27.38
C PRO A 187 -15.40 11.48 -26.42
N GLN A 188 -15.64 11.69 -25.12
CA GLN A 188 -14.64 11.60 -24.06
C GLN A 188 -14.63 10.19 -23.45
N ALA A 189 -13.50 9.53 -23.18
CA ALA A 189 -12.12 9.81 -23.54
C ALA A 189 -11.30 8.54 -23.27
N LYS A 190 -11.85 7.39 -23.67
CA LYS A 190 -11.13 6.11 -23.59
C LYS A 190 -9.86 6.28 -24.43
N PHE A 191 -8.71 6.02 -23.80
CA PHE A 191 -7.37 6.15 -24.40
C PHE A 191 -6.87 7.57 -24.73
N SER A 192 -7.57 8.63 -24.36
CA SER A 192 -7.10 10.02 -24.54
C SER A 192 -6.30 10.52 -23.34
N CYS A 193 -5.54 11.60 -23.53
CA CYS A 193 -4.89 12.33 -22.45
C CYS A 193 -5.91 13.23 -21.71
N ASN A 194 -6.44 12.72 -20.59
CA ASN A 194 -7.43 13.42 -19.76
C ASN A 194 -6.79 14.15 -18.58
N THR A 195 -7.51 15.15 -18.09
CA THR A 195 -7.17 15.87 -16.87
C THR A 195 -8.20 15.63 -15.76
N TYR A 196 -7.79 15.85 -14.52
CA TYR A 196 -8.59 15.75 -13.32
C TYR A 196 -8.26 16.94 -12.40
N LYS A 197 -9.31 17.69 -12.02
CA LYS A 197 -9.16 18.86 -11.14
C LYS A 197 -9.06 18.43 -9.68
N CYS A 198 -7.87 18.64 -9.11
CA CYS A 198 -7.51 18.40 -7.72
C CYS A 198 -7.64 19.71 -6.93
N ASP A 199 -8.86 20.21 -6.83
CA ASP A 199 -9.15 21.56 -6.30
C ASP A 199 -8.53 22.67 -7.17
N ASP A 200 -7.55 23.43 -6.69
CA ASP A 200 -6.92 24.52 -7.46
C ASP A 200 -5.84 24.03 -8.45
N LYS A 201 -5.40 22.77 -8.35
CA LYS A 201 -4.43 22.17 -9.26
C LYS A 201 -5.08 21.21 -10.26
N THR A 202 -4.42 21.05 -11.40
CA THR A 202 -4.79 20.08 -12.43
C THR A 202 -3.79 18.94 -12.44
N ALA A 203 -4.28 17.71 -12.41
CA ALA A 203 -3.50 16.51 -12.68
C ALA A 203 -3.96 15.88 -14.00
N TYR A 204 -3.11 15.04 -14.59
CA TYR A 204 -3.51 14.10 -15.63
C TYR A 204 -4.08 12.83 -15.02
N VAL A 205 -4.84 12.07 -15.80
CA VAL A 205 -5.39 10.80 -15.35
C VAL A 205 -5.47 9.78 -16.48
N PHE A 206 -5.05 8.55 -16.19
CA PHE A 206 -5.25 7.37 -17.02
C PHE A 206 -5.93 6.27 -16.21
N GLY A 207 -6.92 5.61 -16.81
CA GLY A 207 -7.67 4.52 -16.19
C GLY A 207 -7.35 3.22 -16.91
N ARG A 208 -6.88 2.20 -16.18
CA ARG A 208 -6.58 0.89 -16.75
C ARG A 208 -7.86 0.21 -17.26
N ASP A 209 -7.74 -0.58 -18.32
CA ASP A 209 -8.76 -1.59 -18.66
C ASP A 209 -8.55 -2.82 -17.75
N HIS A 210 -9.38 -2.92 -16.71
CA HIS A 210 -9.27 -4.00 -15.73
C HIS A 210 -9.44 -5.39 -16.34
N GLN A 211 -10.36 -5.57 -17.29
CA GLN A 211 -10.66 -6.91 -17.82
C GLN A 211 -9.45 -7.48 -18.54
N LEU A 212 -8.78 -6.64 -19.33
CA LEU A 212 -7.59 -7.06 -20.07
C LEU A 212 -6.35 -7.17 -19.17
N SER A 213 -6.20 -6.28 -18.19
CA SER A 213 -5.12 -6.35 -17.21
C SER A 213 -5.20 -7.66 -16.41
N ASP A 214 -6.38 -8.00 -15.91
CA ASP A 214 -6.62 -9.19 -15.10
C ASP A 214 -6.54 -10.47 -15.97
N ALA A 215 -6.89 -10.40 -17.26
CA ALA A 215 -6.71 -11.53 -18.17
C ALA A 215 -5.24 -11.94 -18.34
N PHE A 216 -4.34 -10.96 -18.31
CA PHE A 216 -2.91 -11.22 -18.24
C PHE A 216 -2.49 -11.74 -16.85
N ALA A 217 -2.83 -11.00 -15.78
CA ALA A 217 -2.36 -11.27 -14.42
C ALA A 217 -2.78 -12.65 -13.89
N PHE A 218 -4.02 -13.06 -14.20
CA PHE A 218 -4.61 -14.34 -13.79
C PHE A 218 -4.59 -15.41 -14.88
N ASN A 219 -3.85 -15.17 -15.96
CA ASN A 219 -3.61 -16.14 -17.02
C ASN A 219 -4.88 -16.73 -17.68
N THR A 220 -5.89 -15.90 -17.94
CA THR A 220 -7.17 -16.36 -18.53
C THR A 220 -7.20 -16.26 -20.06
N LEU A 221 -6.34 -15.44 -20.67
CA LEU A 221 -6.11 -15.39 -22.11
C LEU A 221 -4.66 -15.76 -22.44
N ASP A 222 -4.44 -16.45 -23.55
CA ASP A 222 -3.10 -16.68 -24.10
C ASP A 222 -2.54 -15.41 -24.79
N VAL A 223 -1.31 -15.49 -25.31
CA VAL A 223 -0.65 -14.35 -25.96
C VAL A 223 -1.46 -13.85 -27.17
N ASP A 224 -1.98 -14.75 -28.00
CA ASP A 224 -2.74 -14.36 -29.20
C ASP A 224 -4.08 -13.69 -28.84
N GLY A 225 -4.77 -14.20 -27.82
CA GLY A 225 -5.95 -13.58 -27.25
C GLY A 225 -5.67 -12.18 -26.69
N LEU A 226 -4.55 -12.00 -25.97
CA LEU A 226 -4.13 -10.70 -25.44
C LEU A 226 -3.76 -9.71 -26.56
N VAL A 227 -3.04 -10.16 -27.59
CA VAL A 227 -2.72 -9.33 -28.77
C VAL A 227 -4.00 -8.88 -29.47
N ARG A 228 -4.91 -9.82 -29.75
CA ARG A 228 -6.20 -9.55 -30.40
C ARG A 228 -7.05 -8.58 -29.59
N ALA A 229 -7.11 -8.76 -28.27
CA ALA A 229 -7.86 -7.89 -27.39
C ALA A 229 -7.38 -6.43 -27.49
N VAL A 230 -6.07 -6.18 -27.62
CA VAL A 230 -5.52 -4.82 -27.84
C VAL A 230 -5.78 -4.33 -29.27
N VAL A 231 -5.30 -5.07 -30.28
CA VAL A 231 -5.24 -4.61 -31.68
C VAL A 231 -6.62 -4.47 -32.31
N GLU A 232 -7.54 -5.39 -32.02
CA GLU A 232 -8.90 -5.38 -32.58
C GLU A 232 -9.91 -4.83 -31.57
N GLY A 233 -9.80 -5.27 -30.32
CA GLY A 233 -10.82 -4.98 -29.31
C GLY A 233 -10.77 -3.57 -28.72
N ARG A 234 -9.68 -2.83 -28.92
CA ARG A 234 -9.46 -1.48 -28.36
C ARG A 234 -9.00 -0.46 -29.41
N VAL A 235 -9.28 -0.72 -30.69
CA VAL A 235 -9.01 0.23 -31.77
C VAL A 235 -9.98 1.42 -31.72
N ASP A 236 -9.45 2.64 -31.83
CA ASP A 236 -10.23 3.86 -32.05
C ASP A 236 -10.11 4.26 -33.53
N VAL A 237 -11.07 3.79 -34.34
CA VAL A 237 -11.07 3.99 -35.80
C VAL A 237 -11.07 5.48 -36.18
N PHE A 238 -11.70 6.33 -35.37
CA PHE A 238 -11.72 7.77 -35.62
C PHE A 238 -10.33 8.37 -35.44
N LYS A 239 -9.64 8.04 -34.34
CA LYS A 239 -8.29 8.52 -34.08
C LYS A 239 -7.25 7.93 -35.04
N GLU A 240 -7.41 6.68 -35.46
CA GLU A 240 -6.59 6.09 -36.54
C GLU A 240 -6.72 6.91 -37.84
N ASN A 241 -7.96 7.18 -38.29
CA ASN A 241 -8.21 7.95 -39.51
C ASN A 241 -7.74 9.41 -39.40
N ALA A 242 -7.83 10.00 -38.21
CA ALA A 242 -7.40 11.37 -37.94
C ALA A 242 -5.89 11.51 -37.70
N GLY A 243 -5.16 10.38 -37.61
CA GLY A 243 -3.74 10.34 -37.30
C GLY A 243 -3.38 10.83 -35.89
N ILE A 244 -4.22 10.53 -34.91
CA ILE A 244 -4.10 11.00 -33.52
C ILE A 244 -3.68 9.83 -32.64
N PRO A 245 -2.48 9.84 -32.03
CA PRO A 245 -2.09 8.79 -31.10
C PRO A 245 -3.00 8.69 -29.88
N TYR A 246 -3.30 7.46 -29.43
CA TYR A 246 -4.11 7.16 -28.24
C TYR A 246 -3.53 5.98 -27.49
N LEU A 247 -3.68 5.95 -26.16
CA LEU A 247 -3.01 5.00 -25.29
C LEU A 247 -3.97 3.98 -24.68
N VAL A 248 -3.84 2.72 -25.07
CA VAL A 248 -4.43 1.60 -24.32
C VAL A 248 -3.55 1.37 -23.09
N TYR A 249 -4.02 1.87 -21.95
CA TYR A 249 -3.33 1.79 -20.68
C TYR A 249 -3.84 0.60 -19.85
N LEU A 250 -2.92 -0.19 -19.30
CA LEU A 250 -3.16 -1.35 -18.45
C LEU A 250 -2.27 -1.28 -17.21
N ALA A 251 -2.68 -1.95 -16.13
CA ALA A 251 -1.86 -2.03 -14.92
C ALA A 251 -2.15 -3.27 -14.09
N SER A 252 -1.12 -3.79 -13.41
CA SER A 252 -1.18 -4.92 -12.48
C SER A 252 -0.10 -4.81 -11.42
N ASP A 253 -0.18 -5.62 -10.37
CA ASP A 253 0.95 -5.82 -9.48
C ASP A 253 2.17 -6.35 -10.26
N LEU A 254 3.39 -5.95 -9.88
CA LEU A 254 4.62 -6.48 -10.47
C LEU A 254 4.71 -7.99 -10.23
N GLU A 255 4.20 -8.45 -9.10
CA GLU A 255 4.08 -9.85 -8.70
C GLU A 255 3.19 -10.67 -9.64
N ALA A 256 2.34 -10.03 -10.46
CA ALA A 256 1.60 -10.73 -11.51
C ALA A 256 2.51 -11.35 -12.58
N LEU A 257 3.75 -10.87 -12.72
CA LEU A 257 4.79 -11.49 -13.54
C LEU A 257 5.36 -12.79 -12.93
N LEU A 258 5.00 -13.07 -11.67
CA LEU A 258 5.48 -14.20 -10.87
C LEU A 258 4.35 -15.16 -10.47
N SER A 259 3.10 -14.90 -10.90
CA SER A 259 1.93 -15.67 -10.49
C SER A 259 1.92 -17.11 -11.03
N ASN A 260 2.61 -17.36 -12.14
CA ASN A 260 2.91 -18.69 -12.66
C ASN A 260 4.23 -18.71 -13.45
N PRO A 261 4.80 -19.91 -13.73
CA PRO A 261 6.14 -20.01 -14.32
C PRO A 261 6.30 -19.37 -15.71
N GLN A 262 5.22 -19.13 -16.45
CA GLN A 262 5.25 -18.65 -17.84
C GLN A 262 4.95 -17.15 -17.98
N GLN A 263 4.60 -16.44 -16.90
CA GLN A 263 4.13 -15.04 -16.99
C GLN A 263 5.15 -14.08 -17.60
N LEU A 264 6.44 -14.24 -17.27
CA LEU A 264 7.50 -13.41 -17.83
C LEU A 264 7.55 -13.54 -19.37
N ASP A 265 7.63 -14.78 -19.87
CA ASP A 265 7.70 -15.04 -21.31
C ASP A 265 6.42 -14.63 -22.02
N LYS A 266 5.28 -14.81 -21.37
CA LYS A 266 3.98 -14.38 -21.87
C LYS A 266 3.91 -12.85 -22.04
N PHE A 267 4.39 -12.08 -21.06
CA PHE A 267 4.41 -10.63 -21.15
C PHE A 267 5.35 -10.14 -22.27
N LEU A 268 6.57 -10.69 -22.33
CA LEU A 268 7.54 -10.36 -23.38
C LEU A 268 7.01 -10.70 -24.78
N GLY A 269 6.43 -11.88 -24.94
CA GLY A 269 5.81 -12.31 -26.20
C GLY A 269 4.61 -11.45 -26.59
N TRP A 270 3.81 -11.00 -25.62
CA TRP A 270 2.69 -10.10 -25.86
C TRP A 270 3.17 -8.74 -26.38
N VAL A 271 4.12 -8.10 -25.70
CA VAL A 271 4.67 -6.81 -26.12
C VAL A 271 5.32 -6.92 -27.50
N ALA A 272 6.15 -7.93 -27.74
CA ALA A 272 6.81 -8.13 -29.03
C ALA A 272 5.81 -8.27 -30.20
N ARG A 273 4.75 -9.08 -30.02
CA ARG A 273 3.72 -9.25 -31.06
C ARG A 273 2.87 -7.99 -31.27
N LEU A 274 2.66 -7.16 -30.25
CA LEU A 274 2.00 -5.86 -30.44
C LEU A 274 2.86 -4.93 -31.30
N GLU A 275 4.17 -4.92 -31.10
CA GLU A 275 5.10 -4.13 -31.91
C GLU A 275 5.15 -4.62 -33.37
N GLU A 276 5.13 -5.94 -33.60
CA GLU A 276 5.02 -6.53 -34.95
C GLU A 276 3.72 -6.11 -35.67
N LYS A 277 2.65 -5.86 -34.93
CA LYS A 277 1.37 -5.32 -35.44
C LYS A 277 1.38 -3.79 -35.57
N GLY A 278 2.49 -3.14 -35.25
CA GLY A 278 2.65 -1.69 -35.39
C GLY A 278 1.98 -0.88 -34.28
N VAL A 279 1.76 -1.48 -33.10
CA VAL A 279 1.35 -0.80 -31.86
C VAL A 279 2.61 -0.56 -31.02
N GLU A 280 3.00 0.71 -30.86
CA GLU A 280 4.19 1.09 -30.08
C GLU A 280 3.91 0.95 -28.57
N ALA A 281 4.82 0.28 -27.85
CA ALA A 281 4.82 0.23 -26.40
C ALA A 281 5.49 1.47 -25.80
N ILE A 282 4.74 2.25 -25.03
CA ILE A 282 5.16 3.52 -24.43
C ILE A 282 4.41 3.73 -23.10
N ASN A 283 5.15 4.12 -22.06
CA ASN A 283 4.56 4.41 -20.76
C ASN A 283 3.64 5.66 -20.80
N ALA A 284 2.71 5.74 -19.85
CA ALA A 284 1.69 6.79 -19.84
C ALA A 284 2.25 8.21 -19.62
N VAL A 285 3.34 8.35 -18.86
CA VAL A 285 3.97 9.65 -18.60
C VAL A 285 4.64 10.18 -19.87
N GLU A 286 5.43 9.35 -20.56
CA GLU A 286 6.07 9.74 -21.82
C GLU A 286 5.05 10.00 -22.93
N PHE A 287 3.92 9.27 -22.94
CA PHE A 287 2.81 9.58 -23.83
C PHE A 287 2.29 11.01 -23.64
N ILE A 288 2.13 11.46 -22.39
CA ILE A 288 1.75 12.86 -22.07
C ILE A 288 2.85 13.83 -22.48
N ARG A 289 4.12 13.54 -22.16
CA ARG A 289 5.25 14.41 -22.54
C ARG A 289 5.32 14.60 -24.06
N LYS A 290 5.18 13.54 -24.86
CA LYS A 290 5.14 13.63 -26.34
C LYS A 290 3.93 14.43 -26.85
N LYS A 291 2.77 14.33 -26.20
CA LYS A 291 1.60 15.17 -26.51
C LYS A 291 1.84 16.64 -26.17
N LYS A 292 2.49 16.93 -25.03
CA LYS A 292 2.85 18.30 -24.62
C LYS A 292 3.89 18.92 -25.56
N ARG A 293 4.92 18.17 -25.95
CA ARG A 293 5.97 18.58 -26.91
C ARG A 293 5.52 18.61 -28.38
N GLU A 294 4.24 18.36 -28.63
CA GLU A 294 3.63 18.33 -29.98
C GLU A 294 4.22 17.28 -30.94
N GLU A 295 4.97 16.31 -30.42
CA GLU A 295 5.43 15.14 -31.17
C GLU A 295 4.25 14.21 -31.54
N PHE A 296 3.25 14.13 -30.65
CA PHE A 296 1.99 13.44 -30.92
C PHE A 296 0.88 14.45 -31.19
N LYS A 297 0.21 14.28 -32.35
CA LYS A 297 -1.00 15.04 -32.69
C LYS A 297 -2.06 14.88 -31.61
N LYS A 298 -2.75 15.96 -31.28
CA LYS A 298 -3.78 16.04 -30.23
C LYS A 298 -5.16 16.30 -30.82
N LEU A 299 -6.21 15.86 -30.13
CA LEU A 299 -7.54 16.47 -30.31
C LEU A 299 -7.51 17.91 -29.77
N GLU A 300 -8.42 18.76 -30.26
CA GLU A 300 -8.56 20.12 -29.74
C GLU A 300 -8.88 20.08 -28.24
N GLY A 301 -8.02 20.66 -27.41
CA GLY A 301 -8.16 20.64 -25.95
C GLY A 301 -7.62 19.39 -25.23
N GLU A 302 -7.12 18.38 -25.94
CA GLU A 302 -6.52 17.19 -25.32
C GLU A 302 -5.28 17.56 -24.48
N CYS A 303 -5.10 16.90 -23.33
CA CYS A 303 -4.11 17.26 -22.30
C CYS A 303 -4.31 18.64 -21.65
N THR A 304 -5.50 19.25 -21.70
CA THR A 304 -5.78 20.51 -20.98
C THR A 304 -7.03 20.39 -20.11
N GLU A 305 -7.38 21.45 -19.37
CA GLU A 305 -8.63 21.54 -18.60
C GLU A 305 -9.90 21.32 -19.43
N ASN A 306 -9.83 21.51 -20.75
CA ASN A 306 -10.96 21.24 -21.65
C ASN A 306 -11.24 19.72 -21.79
N PHE A 307 -10.24 18.88 -21.50
CA PHE A 307 -10.33 17.41 -21.46
C PHE A 307 -10.44 16.88 -20.03
N ARG A 308 -11.11 17.64 -19.17
CA ARG A 308 -11.33 17.25 -17.80
C ARG A 308 -12.38 16.14 -17.70
N ILE A 309 -12.06 15.12 -16.91
CA ILE A 309 -13.00 14.12 -16.41
C ILE A 309 -13.09 14.21 -14.89
N ASN A 310 -14.09 13.54 -14.32
CA ASN A 310 -14.23 13.41 -12.87
C ASN A 310 -13.98 11.96 -12.46
N VAL A 311 -13.54 11.78 -11.22
CA VAL A 311 -13.28 10.49 -10.58
C VAL A 311 -14.20 10.37 -9.37
N LYS A 312 -14.81 9.20 -9.17
CA LYS A 312 -15.68 8.91 -8.01
C LYS A 312 -14.83 8.84 -6.74
N ASP A 313 -15.19 9.62 -5.73
CA ASP A 313 -14.54 9.54 -4.41
C ASP A 313 -14.68 8.13 -3.83
N TYR A 314 -13.59 7.63 -3.24
CA TYR A 314 -13.42 6.28 -2.68
C TYR A 314 -13.45 5.14 -3.70
N SER A 315 -13.57 5.42 -5.00
CA SER A 315 -13.40 4.38 -6.02
C SER A 315 -11.96 3.86 -6.06
N SER A 316 -11.76 2.66 -6.60
CA SER A 316 -10.49 1.92 -6.57
C SER A 316 -10.28 1.06 -7.81
N TRP A 317 -9.13 0.42 -7.95
CA TRP A 317 -8.88 -0.54 -9.04
C TRP A 317 -9.26 -2.00 -8.73
N SER A 318 -9.57 -2.31 -7.47
CA SER A 318 -9.60 -3.70 -6.97
C SER A 318 -10.77 -4.01 -6.02
N ASP A 319 -11.81 -3.16 -5.98
CA ASP A 319 -13.02 -3.41 -5.17
C ASP A 319 -13.76 -4.72 -5.52
N TYR A 320 -14.71 -5.13 -4.67
CA TYR A 320 -15.65 -6.20 -4.98
C TYR A 320 -16.67 -5.76 -6.04
N TYR A 321 -16.24 -5.80 -7.30
CA TYR A 321 -17.02 -5.29 -8.42
C TYR A 321 -18.34 -6.03 -8.66
N ASP A 322 -18.44 -7.30 -8.24
CA ASP A 322 -19.68 -8.08 -8.26
C ASP A 322 -20.78 -7.52 -7.33
N LEU A 323 -20.40 -6.69 -6.36
CA LEU A 323 -21.32 -6.01 -5.44
C LEU A 323 -21.57 -4.54 -5.81
N SER A 324 -21.00 -4.06 -6.92
CA SER A 324 -21.26 -2.72 -7.44
C SER A 324 -22.71 -2.57 -7.88
N ILE A 325 -23.31 -1.42 -7.56
CA ILE A 325 -24.70 -1.10 -7.97
C ILE A 325 -24.78 0.07 -8.96
N ASP A 326 -23.67 0.75 -9.21
CA ASP A 326 -23.57 1.91 -10.10
C ASP A 326 -22.63 1.68 -11.31
N GLY A 327 -22.15 0.45 -11.48
CA GLY A 327 -21.20 0.06 -12.53
C GLY A 327 -19.79 0.61 -12.30
N ARG A 328 -19.47 1.05 -11.08
CA ARG A 328 -18.17 1.60 -10.69
C ARG A 328 -17.65 0.91 -9.44
N THR A 329 -16.37 1.11 -9.16
CA THR A 329 -15.75 0.64 -7.93
C THR A 329 -16.00 1.62 -6.77
N SER A 330 -15.73 1.13 -5.56
CA SER A 330 -15.76 1.85 -4.30
C SER A 330 -14.57 1.36 -3.45
N ASP A 331 -14.66 1.49 -2.14
CA ASP A 331 -13.69 1.01 -1.15
C ASP A 331 -14.29 -0.07 -0.22
N MET A 332 -15.43 -0.66 -0.60
CA MET A 332 -16.17 -1.59 0.26
C MET A 332 -15.34 -2.82 0.62
N ARG A 333 -14.37 -3.20 -0.22
CA ARG A 333 -13.37 -4.21 0.10
C ARG A 333 -12.66 -3.93 1.41
N TRP A 334 -12.14 -2.72 1.63
CA TRP A 334 -11.34 -2.39 2.82
C TRP A 334 -12.15 -1.79 3.96
N LEU A 335 -13.36 -1.28 3.69
CA LEU A 335 -14.24 -0.75 4.71
C LEU A 335 -15.19 -1.83 5.26
N GLY A 336 -15.51 -2.85 4.48
CA GLY A 336 -16.51 -3.87 4.81
C GLY A 336 -17.96 -3.41 4.66
N MET A 337 -18.17 -2.22 4.09
CA MET A 337 -19.48 -1.58 3.94
C MET A 337 -19.61 -0.95 2.57
N ARG A 338 -20.73 -1.19 1.90
CA ARG A 338 -21.07 -0.54 0.63
C ARG A 338 -21.63 0.84 0.92
N ARG A 339 -21.01 1.87 0.34
CA ARG A 339 -21.31 3.28 0.65
C ARG A 339 -22.67 3.73 0.13
N GLU A 340 -23.11 3.18 -1.00
CA GLU A 340 -24.29 3.63 -1.71
C GLU A 340 -25.60 3.34 -0.95
N ASP A 341 -25.65 2.27 -0.16
CA ASP A 341 -26.79 1.91 0.68
C ASP A 341 -26.45 1.75 2.17
N GLY A 342 -25.20 2.03 2.56
CA GLY A 342 -24.73 2.00 3.94
C GLY A 342 -24.71 0.60 4.58
N LYS A 343 -24.74 -0.47 3.77
CA LYS A 343 -24.87 -1.84 4.27
C LYS A 343 -23.54 -2.56 4.39
N VAL A 344 -23.38 -3.30 5.49
CA VAL A 344 -22.22 -4.17 5.75
C VAL A 344 -22.33 -5.44 4.91
N ILE A 345 -21.27 -5.76 4.18
CA ILE A 345 -21.25 -6.88 3.23
C ILE A 345 -20.72 -8.17 3.87
N ASN A 346 -20.93 -9.29 3.19
CA ASN A 346 -20.25 -10.56 3.46
C ASN A 346 -19.43 -11.01 2.25
N ARG A 347 -18.48 -11.92 2.46
CA ARG A 347 -17.73 -12.60 1.40
C ARG A 347 -17.59 -14.08 1.68
N LEU A 348 -17.42 -14.88 0.63
CA LEU A 348 -17.14 -16.31 0.77
C LEU A 348 -15.68 -16.54 1.17
N TYR A 349 -15.47 -17.32 2.21
CA TYR A 349 -14.17 -17.81 2.66
C TYR A 349 -14.30 -19.26 3.12
N LYS A 350 -13.46 -20.16 2.57
CA LYS A 350 -13.49 -21.61 2.83
C LYS A 350 -14.90 -22.23 2.75
N GLY A 351 -15.69 -21.79 1.77
CA GLY A 351 -17.07 -22.28 1.53
C GLY A 351 -18.17 -21.64 2.40
N ASN A 352 -17.82 -20.79 3.36
CA ASN A 352 -18.78 -20.13 4.26
C ASN A 352 -18.84 -18.62 3.98
N LYS A 353 -20.00 -18.00 4.23
CA LYS A 353 -20.11 -16.53 4.22
C LYS A 353 -19.52 -15.97 5.51
N VAL A 354 -18.65 -14.98 5.39
CA VAL A 354 -18.01 -14.28 6.51
C VAL A 354 -18.38 -12.80 6.43
N SER A 355 -18.93 -12.27 7.52
CA SER A 355 -19.20 -10.83 7.63
C SER A 355 -17.91 -10.04 7.52
N GLN A 356 -17.96 -8.93 6.77
CA GLN A 356 -16.83 -8.03 6.62
C GLN A 356 -16.84 -6.89 7.66
N LEU A 357 -17.73 -6.96 8.66
CA LEU A 357 -17.86 -5.96 9.72
C LEU A 357 -16.54 -5.67 10.47
N TRP A 358 -15.71 -6.68 10.63
CA TRP A 358 -14.38 -6.56 11.26
C TRP A 358 -13.50 -5.52 10.57
N LYS A 359 -13.63 -5.31 9.26
CA LYS A 359 -12.86 -4.31 8.51
C LYS A 359 -13.23 -2.88 8.89
N TYR A 360 -14.52 -2.64 9.16
CA TYR A 360 -15.00 -1.35 9.64
C TYR A 360 -14.43 -1.06 11.02
N ALA A 361 -14.56 -2.01 11.95
CA ALA A 361 -14.03 -1.90 13.30
C ALA A 361 -12.51 -1.71 13.32
N PHE A 362 -11.77 -2.48 12.51
CA PHE A 362 -10.31 -2.36 12.38
C PHE A 362 -9.91 -1.01 11.81
N THR A 363 -10.60 -0.52 10.79
CA THR A 363 -10.36 0.82 10.22
C THR A 363 -10.60 1.90 11.28
N LYS A 364 -11.74 1.86 11.97
CA LYS A 364 -12.10 2.82 13.01
C LYS A 364 -11.12 2.80 14.19
N LEU A 365 -10.71 1.62 14.65
CA LEU A 365 -9.70 1.48 15.69
C LEU A 365 -8.39 2.12 15.27
N PHE A 366 -7.86 1.80 14.09
CA PHE A 366 -6.59 2.37 13.64
C PHE A 366 -6.68 3.89 13.46
N ARG A 367 -7.83 4.47 13.08
CA ARG A 367 -8.02 5.94 13.13
C ARG A 367 -7.84 6.51 14.53
N GLU A 368 -8.28 5.80 15.56
CA GLU A 368 -8.13 6.22 16.96
C GLU A 368 -6.68 6.07 17.41
N LEU A 369 -6.05 4.93 17.15
CA LEU A 369 -4.65 4.66 17.50
C LEU A 369 -3.68 5.65 16.84
N ASN A 370 -3.86 5.92 15.54
CA ASN A 370 -3.03 6.87 14.79
C ASN A 370 -3.11 8.27 15.40
N ARG A 371 -4.32 8.70 15.79
CA ARG A 371 -4.51 10.01 16.44
C ARG A 371 -3.88 10.05 17.83
N SER A 372 -4.04 9.00 18.63
CA SER A 372 -3.45 8.93 19.97
C SER A 372 -1.92 9.00 19.92
N ILE A 373 -1.30 8.33 18.95
CA ILE A 373 0.16 8.43 18.72
C ILE A 373 0.55 9.81 18.20
N ARG A 374 -0.13 10.34 17.18
CA ARG A 374 0.15 11.69 16.66
C ARG A 374 0.06 12.74 17.76
N PHE A 375 -1.02 12.73 18.53
CA PHE A 375 -1.20 13.68 19.62
C PHE A 375 -0.17 13.47 20.72
N GLY A 376 0.26 12.23 21.00
CA GLY A 376 1.34 11.98 21.93
C GLY A 376 2.68 12.57 21.46
N VAL A 377 3.01 12.42 20.19
CA VAL A 377 4.20 13.05 19.57
C VAL A 377 4.13 14.57 19.67
N VAL A 378 3.01 15.17 19.27
CA VAL A 378 2.83 16.64 19.31
C VAL A 378 2.90 17.17 20.74
N ASP A 379 2.27 16.48 21.68
CA ASP A 379 2.23 16.84 23.10
C ASP A 379 3.63 16.83 23.74
N LEU A 380 4.40 15.76 23.51
CA LEU A 380 5.75 15.63 24.06
C LEU A 380 6.74 16.62 23.44
N ILE A 381 6.62 16.93 22.14
CA ILE A 381 7.41 18.01 21.53
C ILE A 381 7.04 19.36 22.16
N ARG A 382 5.75 19.67 22.29
CA ARG A 382 5.28 20.96 22.83
C ARG A 382 5.54 21.15 24.32
N LYS A 383 5.69 20.07 25.09
CA LYS A 383 6.14 20.14 26.48
C LYS A 383 7.48 20.86 26.61
N TYR A 384 8.39 20.61 25.68
CA TYR A 384 9.76 21.14 25.69
C TYR A 384 9.97 22.31 24.73
N LEU A 385 9.17 22.38 23.66
CA LEU A 385 9.10 23.49 22.72
C LEU A 385 7.65 24.02 22.60
N PRO A 386 7.16 24.83 23.55
CA PRO A 386 5.77 25.30 23.57
C PRO A 386 5.36 26.08 22.31
N GLU A 387 6.30 26.84 21.74
CA GLU A 387 6.12 27.64 20.53
C GLU A 387 6.30 26.82 19.23
N ALA A 388 6.45 25.49 19.31
CA ALA A 388 6.57 24.64 18.13
C ALA A 388 5.26 24.63 17.31
N GLU A 389 5.35 25.28 16.15
CA GLU A 389 4.30 25.27 15.14
C GLU A 389 4.07 23.85 14.60
N ILE A 390 2.82 23.56 14.24
CA ILE A 390 2.45 22.23 13.75
C ILE A 390 3.20 21.88 12.46
N ASP A 391 3.48 22.86 11.61
CA ASP A 391 4.19 22.65 10.34
C ASP A 391 5.68 22.34 10.56
N ALA A 392 6.29 22.86 11.63
CA ALA A 392 7.65 22.47 12.02
C ALA A 392 7.71 21.01 12.49
N ILE A 393 6.68 20.55 13.22
CA ILE A 393 6.55 19.14 13.62
C ILE A 393 6.33 18.25 12.40
N LYS A 394 5.47 18.64 11.46
CA LYS A 394 5.28 17.91 10.19
C LYS A 394 6.57 17.84 9.39
N GLU A 395 7.30 18.95 9.26
CA GLU A 395 8.59 19.00 8.57
C GLU A 395 9.59 18.02 9.22
N PHE A 396 9.70 18.02 10.55
CA PHE A 396 10.52 17.04 11.27
C PHE A 396 10.10 15.60 10.95
N LEU A 397 8.79 15.30 11.03
CA LEU A 397 8.28 13.97 10.73
C LEU A 397 8.52 13.57 9.28
N VAL A 398 8.48 14.49 8.31
CA VAL A 398 8.86 14.20 6.92
C VAL A 398 10.36 13.91 6.82
N ARG A 399 11.21 14.77 7.40
CA ARG A 399 12.68 14.57 7.36
C ARG A 399 13.14 13.32 8.10
N TYR A 400 12.39 12.83 9.08
CA TYR A 400 12.71 11.58 9.77
C TYR A 400 12.75 10.36 8.83
N ALA A 401 12.18 10.46 7.61
CA ALA A 401 12.36 9.46 6.56
C ALA A 401 13.84 9.22 6.25
N ARG A 402 14.68 10.26 6.36
CA ARG A 402 16.14 10.19 6.19
C ARG A 402 16.83 9.31 7.24
N ILE A 403 16.19 9.07 8.39
CA ILE A 403 16.63 8.09 9.38
C ILE A 403 16.01 6.73 9.10
N PHE A 404 14.70 6.68 8.87
CA PHE A 404 13.99 5.40 8.71
C PHE A 404 14.44 4.61 7.48
N PHE A 405 14.73 5.29 6.37
CA PHE A 405 15.23 4.73 5.12
C PHE A 405 16.68 5.14 4.83
N ARG A 406 17.50 5.35 5.87
CA ARG A 406 18.83 5.96 5.78
C ARG A 406 19.69 5.43 4.63
N GLU A 407 19.88 4.12 4.52
CA GLU A 407 20.77 3.53 3.51
C GLU A 407 20.30 3.79 2.08
N HIS A 408 18.99 3.98 1.85
CA HIS A 408 18.49 4.38 0.54
C HIS A 408 18.93 5.80 0.19
N TYR A 409 18.78 6.74 1.12
CA TYR A 409 19.19 8.12 0.91
C TYR A 409 20.71 8.28 0.82
N GLU A 410 21.47 7.53 1.63
CA GLU A 410 22.94 7.47 1.56
C GLU A 410 23.44 6.91 0.22
N TYR A 411 22.74 5.92 -0.35
CA TYR A 411 23.07 5.38 -1.68
C TYR A 411 23.06 6.46 -2.76
N PHE A 412 22.22 7.49 -2.61
CA PHE A 412 22.12 8.64 -3.51
C PHE A 412 22.79 9.90 -2.97
N GLU A 413 23.69 9.78 -1.99
CA GLU A 413 24.46 10.87 -1.40
C GLU A 413 23.61 12.02 -0.84
N MET A 414 22.41 11.70 -0.36
CA MET A 414 21.52 12.70 0.24
C MET A 414 21.74 12.81 1.75
N ASP A 415 21.44 13.98 2.32
CA ASP A 415 21.70 14.28 3.73
C ASP A 415 20.82 13.43 4.67
N THR A 416 21.47 12.62 5.50
CA THR A 416 20.87 11.78 6.55
C THR A 416 21.33 12.15 7.96
N THR A 417 22.01 13.30 8.10
CA THR A 417 22.52 13.79 9.37
C THR A 417 21.40 14.13 10.34
N VAL A 418 21.69 14.00 11.64
CA VAL A 418 20.71 14.34 12.68
C VAL A 418 20.41 15.84 12.66
N GLU A 419 21.39 16.67 12.34
CA GLU A 419 21.25 18.12 12.19
C GLU A 419 20.23 18.49 11.12
N TYR A 420 20.25 17.81 9.96
CA TYR A 420 19.27 18.01 8.90
C TYR A 420 17.85 17.67 9.38
N VAL A 421 17.70 16.51 10.01
CA VAL A 421 16.42 15.97 10.47
C VAL A 421 15.83 16.85 11.58
N MET A 422 16.68 17.26 12.53
CA MET A 422 16.29 18.06 13.69
C MET A 422 16.09 19.54 13.36
N GLY A 423 16.59 20.04 12.23
CA GLY A 423 16.52 21.47 11.85
C GLY A 423 15.21 22.21 12.17
N PRO A 424 14.02 21.64 11.88
CA PRO A 424 12.73 22.27 12.19
C PRO A 424 12.40 22.39 13.69
N ILE A 425 12.97 21.51 14.51
CA ILE A 425 12.76 21.43 15.98
C ILE A 425 14.10 21.38 16.72
N LYS A 426 15.09 22.13 16.22
CA LYS A 426 16.52 22.05 16.60
C LYS A 426 16.82 22.25 18.08
N ASP A 427 15.92 22.91 18.81
CA ASP A 427 16.08 23.22 20.23
C ASP A 427 15.55 22.09 21.14
N LEU A 428 14.95 21.02 20.57
CA LEU A 428 14.53 19.82 21.29
C LEU A 428 15.70 18.84 21.40
N ASP A 429 15.80 18.12 22.53
CA ASP A 429 16.75 17.00 22.67
C ASP A 429 16.51 15.95 21.55
N PRO A 430 17.51 15.69 20.69
CA PRO A 430 17.40 14.69 19.63
C PRO A 430 17.07 13.29 20.15
N THR A 431 17.45 12.95 21.38
CA THR A 431 17.16 11.65 21.98
C THR A 431 15.66 11.39 22.09
N LEU A 432 14.91 12.37 22.62
CA LEU A 432 13.46 12.30 22.69
C LEU A 432 12.85 12.43 21.29
N ALA A 433 13.27 13.42 20.51
CA ALA A 433 12.69 13.72 19.20
C ALA A 433 12.75 12.52 18.25
N LEU A 434 13.93 11.91 18.09
CA LEU A 434 14.13 10.78 17.18
C LEU A 434 13.39 9.52 17.66
N ARG A 435 13.22 9.33 18.98
CA ARG A 435 12.35 8.28 19.51
C ARG A 435 10.88 8.53 19.18
N LEU A 436 10.41 9.77 19.21
CA LEU A 436 9.06 10.15 18.77
C LEU A 436 8.88 9.96 17.26
N GLY A 437 9.89 10.33 16.46
CA GLY A 437 9.92 10.06 15.02
C GLY A 437 9.78 8.56 14.73
N ARG A 438 10.55 7.72 15.44
CA ARG A 438 10.45 6.25 15.37
C ARG A 438 9.04 5.76 15.67
N ILE A 439 8.48 6.16 16.81
CA ILE A 439 7.12 5.78 17.23
C ILE A 439 6.10 6.15 16.16
N TYR A 440 6.20 7.36 15.59
CA TYR A 440 5.32 7.81 14.51
C TYR A 440 5.46 6.93 13.26
N TYR A 441 6.68 6.59 12.85
CA TYR A 441 6.92 5.78 11.66
C TYR A 441 6.52 4.32 11.83
N ILE A 442 6.65 3.76 13.03
CA ILE A 442 6.12 2.43 13.34
C ILE A 442 4.58 2.45 13.25
N MET A 443 3.92 3.53 13.70
CA MET A 443 2.49 3.72 13.49
C MET A 443 2.14 3.81 12.00
N LEU A 444 2.89 4.56 11.19
CA LEU A 444 2.67 4.61 9.74
C LEU A 444 2.82 3.22 9.09
N LEU A 445 3.87 2.47 9.45
CA LEU A 445 4.10 1.09 9.00
C LEU A 445 2.91 0.18 9.35
N ALA A 446 2.30 0.37 10.52
CA ALA A 446 1.15 -0.41 10.97
C ALA A 446 -0.14 -0.17 10.18
N ASN A 447 -0.15 0.77 9.22
CA ASN A 447 -1.35 1.14 8.46
C ASN A 447 -1.45 0.49 7.08
N HIS A 448 -0.68 -0.57 6.80
CA HIS A 448 -0.82 -1.34 5.56
C HIS A 448 -2.29 -1.65 5.24
N SER A 449 -2.69 -1.52 3.97
CA SER A 449 -4.03 -1.87 3.51
C SER A 449 -4.29 -3.38 3.48
N CYS A 450 -3.23 -4.19 3.36
CA CYS A 450 -3.28 -5.64 3.10
C CYS A 450 -4.25 -6.43 3.99
N PRO A 451 -4.31 -6.23 5.32
CA PRO A 451 -5.25 -6.97 6.16
C PRO A 451 -6.66 -6.93 5.60
N ARG A 452 -7.11 -5.72 5.25
CA ARG A 452 -8.49 -5.46 4.84
C ARG A 452 -8.75 -5.75 3.36
N PHE A 453 -7.73 -6.13 2.59
CA PHE A 453 -7.92 -6.62 1.23
C PHE A 453 -8.61 -8.00 1.23
N TRP A 454 -8.23 -8.86 2.17
CA TRP A 454 -8.65 -10.27 2.25
C TRP A 454 -9.99 -10.45 2.96
N GLU A 455 -10.66 -11.56 2.70
CA GLU A 455 -12.00 -11.86 3.22
C GLU A 455 -11.98 -12.24 4.72
N ASN A 456 -10.89 -12.81 5.22
CA ASN A 456 -10.69 -13.25 6.61
C ASN A 456 -9.69 -12.36 7.35
N ILE A 457 -9.91 -12.13 8.65
CA ILE A 457 -9.04 -11.30 9.48
C ILE A 457 -7.71 -11.99 9.85
N ASP A 458 -7.72 -13.30 10.10
CA ASP A 458 -6.57 -14.06 10.60
C ASP A 458 -5.55 -14.32 9.48
N THR A 459 -4.65 -13.36 9.27
CA THR A 459 -3.58 -13.40 8.26
C THR A 459 -2.29 -12.81 8.81
N ARG A 460 -1.16 -13.16 8.18
CA ARG A 460 0.18 -12.68 8.59
C ARG A 460 0.30 -11.16 8.56
N VAL A 461 -0.43 -10.50 7.66
CA VAL A 461 -0.43 -9.04 7.52
C VAL A 461 -1.25 -8.36 8.61
N THR A 462 -2.37 -8.94 9.05
CA THR A 462 -3.11 -8.41 10.22
C THR A 462 -2.24 -8.49 11.46
N PHE A 463 -1.57 -9.63 11.65
CA PHE A 463 -0.62 -9.81 12.74
C PHE A 463 0.51 -8.77 12.69
N GLY A 464 1.09 -8.54 11.51
CA GLY A 464 2.15 -7.54 11.29
C GLY A 464 1.71 -6.13 11.68
N ASN A 465 0.55 -5.66 11.18
CA ASN A 465 0.01 -4.34 11.54
C ASN A 465 -0.21 -4.20 13.05
N VAL A 466 -0.83 -5.20 13.69
CA VAL A 466 -1.13 -5.15 15.11
C VAL A 466 0.15 -5.22 15.96
N SER A 467 1.15 -6.00 15.53
CA SER A 467 2.45 -6.06 16.21
C SER A 467 3.19 -4.73 16.13
N ALA A 468 3.20 -4.10 14.95
CA ALA A 468 3.82 -2.78 14.76
C ALA A 468 3.13 -1.71 15.61
N ILE A 469 1.80 -1.58 15.55
CA ILE A 469 1.10 -0.56 16.34
C ILE A 469 1.23 -0.81 17.85
N SER A 470 1.24 -2.07 18.28
CA SER A 470 1.48 -2.44 19.69
C SER A 470 2.86 -1.95 20.15
N LYS A 471 3.90 -2.13 19.32
CA LYS A 471 5.24 -1.60 19.62
C LYS A 471 5.22 -0.09 19.81
N ALA A 472 4.60 0.64 18.87
CA ALA A 472 4.54 2.10 18.93
C ALA A 472 3.79 2.61 20.17
N LEU A 473 2.65 1.98 20.53
CA LEU A 473 1.90 2.32 21.73
C LEU A 473 2.71 2.05 23.00
N ILE A 474 3.35 0.88 23.12
CA ILE A 474 4.13 0.54 24.30
C ILE A 474 5.35 1.45 24.44
N GLU A 475 6.07 1.73 23.34
CA GLU A 475 7.19 2.67 23.35
C GLU A 475 6.74 4.09 23.78
N LEU A 476 5.62 4.59 23.27
CA LEU A 476 5.06 5.90 23.66
C LEU A 476 4.61 5.93 25.12
N MET A 477 3.97 4.86 25.60
CA MET A 477 3.58 4.71 27.01
C MET A 477 4.82 4.78 27.91
N LYS A 478 5.91 4.09 27.56
CA LYS A 478 7.18 4.13 28.31
C LYS A 478 7.77 5.55 28.31
N VAL A 479 7.77 6.25 27.18
CA VAL A 479 8.21 7.66 27.14
C VAL A 479 7.40 8.51 28.13
N TYR A 480 6.07 8.38 28.15
CA TYR A 480 5.27 9.12 29.13
C TYR A 480 5.58 8.77 30.59
N ILE A 481 5.90 7.51 30.90
CA ILE A 481 6.31 7.08 32.23
C ILE A 481 7.67 7.71 32.60
N GLU A 482 8.65 7.63 31.71
CA GLU A 482 9.99 8.22 31.89
C GLU A 482 9.92 9.74 32.09
N GLU A 483 8.94 10.37 31.45
CA GLU A 483 8.65 11.80 31.52
C GLU A 483 7.81 12.21 32.74
N ASN A 484 7.53 11.28 33.68
CA ASN A 484 6.69 11.42 34.86
C ASN A 484 5.24 11.86 34.55
N MET A 485 4.71 11.49 33.38
CA MET A 485 3.36 11.81 32.91
C MET A 485 2.46 10.57 32.97
N HIS A 486 2.38 9.93 34.14
CA HIS A 486 1.69 8.65 34.34
C HIS A 486 0.21 8.67 33.92
N GLU A 487 -0.49 9.79 34.09
CA GLU A 487 -1.88 9.95 33.64
C GLU A 487 -2.00 9.75 32.11
N ARG A 488 -1.08 10.34 31.33
CA ARG A 488 -1.06 10.20 29.88
C ARG A 488 -0.58 8.82 29.43
N ALA A 489 0.31 8.19 30.19
CA ALA A 489 0.68 6.80 29.96
C ALA A 489 -0.55 5.88 30.04
N ASN A 490 -1.48 6.13 30.97
CA ASN A 490 -2.74 5.37 31.07
C ASN A 490 -3.66 5.58 29.86
N TYR A 491 -3.66 6.76 29.25
CA TYR A 491 -4.40 6.99 28.00
C TYR A 491 -3.86 6.12 26.86
N ILE A 492 -2.54 5.97 26.76
CA ILE A 492 -1.94 5.07 25.76
C ILE A 492 -2.18 3.61 26.11
N LEU A 493 -2.15 3.24 27.40
CA LEU A 493 -2.52 1.90 27.84
C LEU A 493 -3.96 1.55 27.45
N LEU A 494 -4.90 2.48 27.59
CA LEU A 494 -6.30 2.29 27.15
C LEU A 494 -6.39 1.96 25.65
N GLU A 495 -5.62 2.65 24.82
CA GLU A 495 -5.56 2.37 23.39
C GLU A 495 -4.99 0.98 23.09
N TYR A 496 -3.96 0.56 23.82
CA TYR A 496 -3.43 -0.80 23.72
C TYR A 496 -4.45 -1.85 24.21
N MET A 497 -5.21 -1.56 25.28
CA MET A 497 -6.27 -2.45 25.77
C MET A 497 -7.37 -2.69 24.74
N LYS A 498 -7.66 -1.72 23.86
CA LYS A 498 -8.61 -1.91 22.74
C LYS A 498 -8.14 -2.92 21.70
N LEU A 499 -6.82 -3.14 21.57
CA LEU A 499 -6.28 -4.23 20.75
C LEU A 499 -6.45 -5.58 21.46
N LEU A 500 -6.11 -5.65 22.75
CA LEU A 500 -6.27 -6.88 23.54
C LEU A 500 -7.74 -7.33 23.62
N ALA A 501 -8.66 -6.38 23.80
CA ALA A 501 -10.09 -6.59 23.87
C ALA A 501 -10.81 -6.27 22.55
N PHE A 502 -10.16 -6.44 21.40
CA PHE A 502 -10.75 -6.14 20.08
C PHE A 502 -12.19 -6.68 19.87
N PRO A 503 -12.56 -7.90 20.32
CA PRO A 503 -13.93 -8.39 20.19
C PRO A 503 -14.98 -7.53 20.90
N GLN A 504 -14.62 -6.82 21.96
CA GLN A 504 -15.51 -5.93 22.72
C GLN A 504 -15.96 -4.71 21.90
N LEU A 505 -15.17 -4.32 20.89
CA LEU A 505 -15.46 -3.16 20.05
C LEU A 505 -16.75 -3.29 19.23
N TYR A 506 -17.30 -4.50 19.08
CA TYR A 506 -18.65 -4.68 18.55
C TYR A 506 -19.70 -3.89 19.34
N TYR A 507 -19.61 -3.92 20.66
CA TYR A 507 -20.52 -3.22 21.55
C TYR A 507 -20.13 -1.75 21.69
N ASP A 508 -18.84 -1.47 21.91
CA ASP A 508 -18.36 -0.11 22.17
C ASP A 508 -18.52 0.82 20.95
N TYR A 509 -18.44 0.25 19.73
CA TYR A 509 -18.69 0.99 18.49
C TYR A 509 -20.14 0.88 18.00
N GLU A 510 -21.02 0.27 18.79
CA GLU A 510 -22.44 0.10 18.48
C GLU A 510 -22.69 -0.55 17.11
N LEU A 511 -21.84 -1.52 16.73
CA LEU A 511 -21.87 -2.12 15.39
C LEU A 511 -23.15 -2.88 15.11
N PHE A 512 -23.86 -3.32 16.17
CA PHE A 512 -25.19 -3.91 16.11
C PHE A 512 -26.26 -2.99 15.51
N LYS A 513 -26.02 -1.67 15.43
CA LYS A 513 -26.93 -0.71 14.78
C LYS A 513 -26.74 -0.61 13.26
N MET A 514 -25.63 -1.12 12.73
CA MET A 514 -25.36 -1.06 11.29
C MET A 514 -26.26 -2.06 10.55
N PRO A 515 -26.77 -1.72 9.35
CA PRO A 515 -27.55 -2.66 8.55
C PRO A 515 -26.64 -3.65 7.81
N GLY A 516 -26.95 -4.94 7.85
CA GLY A 516 -26.34 -5.96 7.00
C GLY A 516 -26.93 -5.98 5.58
N LEU A 517 -26.13 -6.37 4.58
CA LEU A 517 -26.56 -6.50 3.20
C LEU A 517 -27.67 -7.56 3.05
N GLU A 518 -27.46 -8.74 3.62
CA GLU A 518 -28.43 -9.83 3.73
C GLU A 518 -29.17 -9.82 5.08
N GLY A 519 -28.81 -8.92 5.98
CA GLY A 519 -29.50 -8.65 7.25
C GLY A 519 -28.94 -9.38 8.46
N TRP A 520 -27.90 -10.22 8.29
CA TRP A 520 -27.30 -11.00 9.38
C TRP A 520 -25.86 -10.57 9.68
N GLU A 521 -25.20 -9.85 8.77
CA GLU A 521 -23.77 -9.53 8.81
C GLU A 521 -23.37 -8.70 10.04
N THR A 522 -24.32 -7.99 10.64
CA THR A 522 -24.10 -7.11 11.80
C THR A 522 -24.59 -7.71 13.12
N SER A 523 -25.00 -8.98 13.10
CA SER A 523 -25.31 -9.74 14.31
C SER A 523 -24.08 -10.04 15.15
N GLU A 524 -24.30 -10.26 16.44
CA GLU A 524 -23.25 -10.64 17.38
C GLU A 524 -22.58 -11.95 16.96
N GLN A 525 -23.37 -12.94 16.53
CA GLN A 525 -22.86 -14.21 16.03
C GLN A 525 -21.92 -14.01 14.84
N ALA A 526 -22.34 -13.23 13.84
CA ALA A 526 -21.53 -12.96 12.65
C ALA A 526 -20.20 -12.27 12.99
N TRP A 527 -20.23 -11.33 13.95
CA TRP A 527 -19.03 -10.68 14.46
C TRP A 527 -18.06 -11.69 15.07
N PHE A 528 -18.48 -12.44 16.10
CA PHE A 528 -17.60 -13.37 16.78
C PHE A 528 -17.14 -14.53 15.90
N GLU A 529 -17.96 -14.99 14.95
CA GLU A 529 -17.54 -15.99 13.96
C GLU A 529 -16.44 -15.46 13.04
N SER A 530 -16.51 -14.19 12.62
CA SER A 530 -15.48 -13.57 11.77
C SER A 530 -14.12 -13.41 12.46
N LEU A 531 -14.07 -13.48 13.79
CA LEU A 531 -12.86 -13.32 14.60
C LEU A 531 -12.26 -14.63 15.09
N LYS A 532 -12.87 -15.78 14.77
CA LYS A 532 -12.35 -17.09 15.18
C LYS A 532 -10.92 -17.27 14.68
N SER A 533 -10.10 -17.90 15.51
CA SER A 533 -8.74 -18.28 15.15
C SER A 533 -8.75 -19.28 14.00
N GLU A 534 -7.86 -19.07 13.03
CA GLU A 534 -7.63 -19.98 11.91
C GLU A 534 -6.46 -20.95 12.15
N VAL A 535 -5.89 -20.97 13.36
CA VAL A 535 -4.72 -21.80 13.71
C VAL A 535 -4.99 -22.74 14.88
N PRO A 536 -4.41 -23.94 14.90
CA PRO A 536 -4.71 -24.96 15.91
C PRO A 536 -4.07 -24.69 17.27
N ASN A 537 -3.02 -23.86 17.33
CA ASN A 537 -2.21 -23.63 18.53
C ASN A 537 -2.60 -22.37 19.32
N CYS A 538 -3.64 -21.65 18.89
CA CYS A 538 -4.13 -20.46 19.57
C CYS A 538 -5.65 -20.33 19.36
N ASP A 539 -6.41 -20.07 20.43
CA ASP A 539 -7.86 -19.80 20.38
C ASP A 539 -8.19 -18.31 20.40
N TYR A 540 -7.21 -17.42 20.59
CA TYR A 540 -7.40 -15.99 20.49
C TYR A 540 -7.57 -15.55 19.03
N ASN A 541 -8.36 -14.50 18.81
CA ASN A 541 -8.38 -13.80 17.53
C ASN A 541 -6.99 -13.20 17.23
N VAL A 542 -6.67 -12.99 15.96
CA VAL A 542 -5.33 -12.55 15.53
C VAL A 542 -4.90 -11.19 16.10
N VAL A 543 -5.84 -10.28 16.39
CA VAL A 543 -5.53 -8.95 16.95
C VAL A 543 -5.06 -9.10 18.39
N THR A 544 -5.82 -9.79 19.23
CA THR A 544 -5.42 -10.12 20.60
C THR A 544 -4.12 -10.92 20.60
N ARG A 545 -3.97 -11.91 19.71
CA ARG A 545 -2.77 -12.75 19.60
C ARG A 545 -1.50 -11.93 19.33
N ALA A 546 -1.54 -11.02 18.36
CA ALA A 546 -0.43 -10.15 18.01
C ALA A 546 -0.10 -9.12 19.10
N ALA A 547 -1.12 -8.50 19.70
CA ALA A 547 -0.93 -7.57 20.80
C ALA A 547 -0.25 -8.26 22.00
N LEU A 548 -0.73 -9.43 22.41
CA LEU A 548 -0.08 -10.25 23.46
C LEU A 548 1.34 -10.68 23.07
N PHE A 549 1.58 -10.99 21.79
CA PHE A 549 2.91 -11.42 21.31
C PHE A 549 3.97 -10.35 21.53
N VAL A 550 3.62 -9.08 21.32
CA VAL A 550 4.51 -7.95 21.60
C VAL A 550 4.50 -7.60 23.09
N GLY A 551 3.31 -7.56 23.70
CA GLY A 551 3.14 -7.13 25.08
C GLY A 551 3.86 -8.01 26.10
N LYS A 552 3.96 -9.33 25.85
CA LYS A 552 4.69 -10.24 26.75
C LYS A 552 6.19 -9.94 26.85
N GLU A 553 6.76 -9.33 25.81
CA GLU A 553 8.18 -8.94 25.76
C GLU A 553 8.37 -7.50 26.24
N ASP A 554 7.45 -6.60 25.87
CA ASP A 554 7.72 -5.16 25.95
C ASP A 554 6.99 -4.42 27.08
N LEU A 555 5.91 -4.95 27.64
CA LEU A 555 5.16 -4.22 28.67
C LEU A 555 5.95 -4.11 29.98
N PRO A 556 5.76 -3.02 30.75
CA PRO A 556 6.23 -2.95 32.13
C PRO A 556 5.72 -4.15 32.96
N GLU A 557 6.54 -4.65 33.87
CA GLU A 557 6.31 -5.92 34.58
C GLU A 557 4.96 -5.97 35.32
N ASP A 558 4.54 -4.87 35.94
CA ASP A 558 3.26 -4.79 36.65
C ASP A 558 2.06 -4.96 35.70
N ILE A 559 2.14 -4.35 34.51
CA ILE A 559 1.10 -4.44 33.48
C ILE A 559 1.11 -5.83 32.84
N LYS A 560 2.30 -6.35 32.55
CA LYS A 560 2.48 -7.71 32.01
C LYS A 560 1.89 -8.75 32.96
N SER A 561 2.19 -8.66 34.26
CA SER A 561 1.65 -9.55 35.29
C SER A 561 0.13 -9.53 35.32
N ALA A 562 -0.50 -8.36 35.17
CA ALA A 562 -1.96 -8.26 35.09
C ALA A 562 -2.55 -8.95 33.85
N ILE A 563 -1.86 -8.88 32.71
CA ILE A 563 -2.28 -9.55 31.47
C ILE A 563 -2.11 -11.08 31.58
N GLU A 564 -1.06 -11.57 32.24
CA GLU A 564 -0.84 -13.01 32.49
C GLU A 564 -1.96 -13.67 33.29
N VAL A 565 -2.65 -12.91 34.15
CA VAL A 565 -3.83 -13.40 34.89
C VAL A 565 -5.05 -13.59 33.97
N LEU A 566 -5.15 -12.79 32.90
CA LEU A 566 -6.30 -12.77 31.99
C LEU A 566 -6.09 -13.65 30.75
N TYR A 567 -4.84 -13.83 30.31
CA TYR A 567 -4.49 -14.51 29.07
C TYR A 567 -3.35 -15.52 29.25
N ASP A 568 -3.46 -16.67 28.59
CA ASP A 568 -2.37 -17.65 28.50
C ASP A 568 -1.34 -17.18 27.45
N LEU A 569 -0.28 -16.52 27.92
CA LEU A 569 0.77 -15.97 27.06
C LEU A 569 1.53 -17.02 26.25
N ARG A 570 1.44 -18.31 26.60
CA ARG A 570 2.05 -19.39 25.80
C ARG A 570 1.36 -19.53 24.43
N LYS A 571 0.10 -19.10 24.32
CA LYS A 571 -0.66 -19.07 23.07
C LYS A 571 -0.41 -17.81 22.24
N ALA A 572 0.30 -16.81 22.78
CA ALA A 572 0.70 -15.63 22.03
C ALA A 572 1.87 -15.98 21.10
N VAL A 573 1.53 -16.55 19.95
CA VAL A 573 2.42 -17.03 18.87
C VAL A 573 2.14 -16.29 17.57
N ALA A 574 3.10 -16.33 16.64
CA ALA A 574 2.97 -15.63 15.36
C ALA A 574 2.23 -16.42 14.27
N ASP A 575 1.80 -17.67 14.49
CA ASP A 575 0.99 -18.42 13.52
C ASP A 575 -0.31 -17.68 13.17
N THR A 576 -0.70 -17.70 11.90
CA THR A 576 -1.96 -17.12 11.40
C THR A 576 -2.57 -18.00 10.30
N GLY A 577 -3.82 -17.72 9.90
CA GLY A 577 -4.35 -18.22 8.64
C GLY A 577 -3.50 -17.79 7.42
N HIS A 578 -3.63 -18.52 6.31
CA HIS A 578 -2.99 -18.17 5.04
C HIS A 578 -3.71 -17.03 4.31
N ILE A 579 -2.94 -16.25 3.58
CA ILE A 579 -3.47 -15.28 2.63
C ILE A 579 -3.92 -16.02 1.36
N PRO A 580 -5.20 -15.89 0.93
CA PRO A 580 -5.70 -16.60 -0.26
C PRO A 580 -4.86 -16.35 -1.52
N GLY A 581 -4.43 -15.11 -1.76
CA GLY A 581 -3.63 -14.74 -2.93
C GLY A 581 -2.21 -15.30 -2.94
N GLU A 582 -1.68 -15.81 -1.83
CA GLU A 582 -0.33 -16.37 -1.76
C GLU A 582 -0.31 -17.89 -1.94
N MET A 583 -1.48 -18.52 -2.16
CA MET A 583 -1.60 -19.97 -2.21
C MET A 583 -1.02 -20.61 -3.48
N HIS A 584 -0.64 -19.80 -4.47
CA HIS A 584 0.17 -20.27 -5.61
C HIS A 584 1.63 -20.56 -5.22
N GLY A 585 2.10 -20.05 -4.08
CA GLY A 585 3.40 -20.39 -3.51
C GLY A 585 3.45 -21.85 -3.04
N ASN A 586 4.60 -22.49 -3.20
CA ASN A 586 4.83 -23.82 -2.65
C ASN A 586 5.34 -23.69 -1.21
N TRP A 587 4.38 -23.57 -0.28
CA TRP A 587 4.59 -23.46 1.17
C TRP A 587 4.94 -24.81 1.81
N GLU A 588 5.82 -24.78 2.80
CA GLU A 588 6.15 -25.99 3.57
C GLU A 588 4.98 -26.41 4.48
N ASN A 589 4.34 -25.46 5.16
CA ASN A 589 3.01 -25.65 5.75
C ASN A 589 1.94 -24.97 4.88
N ARG A 590 1.05 -25.76 4.28
CA ARG A 590 -0.04 -25.28 3.42
C ARG A 590 -1.37 -25.06 4.16
N GLU A 591 -1.47 -25.53 5.40
CA GLU A 591 -2.71 -25.46 6.18
C GLU A 591 -2.89 -24.09 6.83
N TRP A 592 -1.79 -23.51 7.34
CA TRP A 592 -1.75 -22.16 7.89
C TRP A 592 -0.36 -21.52 7.72
N CYS A 593 -0.27 -20.21 7.92
CA CYS A 593 0.98 -19.46 7.81
C CYS A 593 1.78 -19.62 9.11
N GLU A 594 2.68 -20.62 9.13
CA GLU A 594 3.43 -21.00 10.32
C GLU A 594 4.44 -19.91 10.78
N HIS A 595 4.86 -20.00 12.04
CA HIS A 595 6.12 -19.42 12.49
C HIS A 595 6.91 -20.46 13.27
N ARG A 596 8.03 -20.91 12.71
CA ARG A 596 8.94 -21.82 13.41
C ARG A 596 9.76 -21.04 14.43
N ALA A 597 9.42 -21.19 15.70
CA ALA A 597 10.36 -20.90 16.77
C ALA A 597 11.58 -21.81 16.53
N LYS A 598 12.74 -21.21 16.24
CA LYS A 598 13.97 -22.01 16.15
C LYS A 598 14.27 -22.60 17.53
N LEU A 599 14.53 -23.90 17.55
CA LEU A 599 15.38 -24.59 18.52
C LEU A 599 16.75 -23.89 18.64
#